data_AF-A0A925STU9-F1
#
_entry.id   AF-A0A925STU9-F1
#
_cell.length_a   1.000
_cell.length_b   1.000
_cell.length_c   1.000
_cell.angle_alpha   90.00
_cell.angle_beta   90.00
_cell.angle_gamma   90.00
#
_symmetry.space_group_name_H-M   'P 1'
#
loop_
_entity.id
_entity.type
_entity.pdbx_description
1 polymer ?
#
loop_
_entity_poly.entity_id
_entity_poly.type
_entity_poly.pdbx_seq_one_letter_code
_entity_poly.pdbx_strand_id
1 'polypeptide(L)'
;MKTTMRKMVFAVTLAFLFGSIYQSQVSAAETGTVDKVSGKPCYKCHASKVTAPFVHSGLAGKECTPCHNATGGNHQSNHLLYAVKDKSSKICYECHENQSSKKSVHPPIMENDCLGCHAPHASNFKYQLGHPVKQLCFECHERSLVTEKETQKNGFRDGTSNLHNLHSGVKNGIPCLTCHDVHASAQLHLIRPKGTNGKEAVTITYTATSKGGNCTVSCHDALGYERK
;
A
#
# COMPACT_ATOMS: atom_id res chain seq x y z
N MET A 1 76.39 22.12 -69.39
CA MET A 1 77.50 21.78 -68.47
C MET A 1 77.68 22.94 -67.51
N LYS A 2 77.75 22.68 -66.19
CA LYS A 2 78.03 23.63 -65.08
C LYS A 2 76.87 24.58 -64.69
N THR A 3 76.11 24.35 -63.61
CA THR A 3 76.36 24.35 -62.14
C THR A 3 75.84 25.63 -61.47
N THR A 4 74.86 25.40 -60.59
CA THR A 4 74.63 26.06 -59.28
C THR A 4 74.13 27.51 -59.26
N MET A 5 72.83 27.66 -58.94
CA MET A 5 72.21 28.93 -58.56
C MET A 5 72.63 29.36 -57.15
N ARG A 6 72.94 30.65 -57.04
CA ARG A 6 73.21 31.41 -55.82
C ARG A 6 72.17 32.52 -55.75
N LYS A 7 71.60 32.80 -54.57
CA LYS A 7 71.08 34.09 -54.07
C LYS A 7 70.24 33.85 -52.80
N MET A 8 70.06 34.74 -51.83
CA MET A 8 70.86 35.78 -51.18
C MET A 8 69.90 36.43 -50.15
N VAL A 9 70.36 36.63 -48.90
CA VAL A 9 70.01 37.69 -47.92
C VAL A 9 68.56 37.79 -47.37
N PHE A 10 68.38 37.80 -46.04
CA PHE A 10 68.14 39.00 -45.19
C PHE A 10 67.65 38.63 -43.77
N ALA A 11 68.29 39.26 -42.79
CA ALA A 11 67.88 39.28 -41.39
C ALA A 11 66.71 40.26 -41.18
N VAL A 12 65.73 39.89 -40.36
CA VAL A 12 64.79 40.83 -39.71
C VAL A 12 64.51 40.34 -38.29
N THR A 13 64.99 41.11 -37.33
CA THR A 13 64.53 41.16 -35.94
C THR A 13 63.15 41.79 -35.87
N LEU A 14 62.21 41.28 -35.05
CA LEU A 14 61.33 42.09 -34.20
C LEU A 14 60.50 41.23 -33.24
N ALA A 15 60.50 41.63 -31.97
CA ALA A 15 59.70 41.06 -30.89
C ALA A 15 58.27 41.63 -30.89
N PHE A 16 57.25 40.80 -30.63
CA PHE A 16 55.92 41.18 -30.14
C PHE A 16 55.35 39.95 -29.38
N LEU A 17 55.35 39.98 -28.04
CA LEU A 17 54.23 40.38 -27.18
C LEU A 17 53.08 39.35 -27.13
N PHE A 18 53.05 38.63 -25.99
CA PHE A 18 51.89 38.09 -25.26
C PHE A 18 50.55 38.06 -26.02
N GLY A 19 50.25 36.92 -26.65
CA GLY A 19 48.90 36.54 -27.07
C GLY A 19 48.37 35.45 -26.14
N SER A 20 47.46 35.83 -25.24
CA SER A 20 46.73 34.95 -24.31
C SER A 20 46.11 33.76 -25.04
N ILE A 21 46.42 32.57 -24.56
CA ILE A 21 45.84 31.30 -24.98
C ILE A 21 44.39 31.28 -24.44
N TYR A 22 43.43 31.78 -25.22
CA TYR A 22 42.01 31.54 -24.96
C TYR A 22 41.66 30.16 -25.55
N GLN A 23 42.13 29.11 -24.89
CA GLN A 23 41.58 27.78 -25.08
C GLN A 23 40.19 27.78 -24.47
N SER A 24 39.18 27.77 -25.33
CA SER A 24 37.81 27.45 -24.98
C SER A 24 37.79 26.08 -24.33
N GLN A 25 37.79 26.07 -23.00
CA GLN A 25 37.40 24.91 -22.23
C GLN A 25 35.91 24.72 -22.47
N VAL A 26 35.57 23.97 -23.51
CA VAL A 26 34.31 23.22 -23.52
C VAL A 26 34.51 22.16 -22.46
N SER A 27 34.23 22.53 -21.21
CA SER A 27 34.00 21.55 -20.16
C SER A 27 32.94 20.62 -20.70
N ALA A 28 33.32 19.35 -20.90
CA ALA A 28 32.34 18.29 -20.94
C ALA A 28 31.41 18.55 -19.76
N ALA A 29 30.13 18.80 -20.04
CA ALA A 29 29.14 18.83 -18.99
C ALA A 29 29.31 17.49 -18.28
N GLU A 30 29.88 17.55 -17.07
CA GLU A 30 29.80 16.44 -16.13
C GLU A 30 28.31 16.13 -16.10
N THR A 31 27.94 15.01 -16.73
CA THR A 31 26.64 14.39 -16.54
C THR A 31 26.56 14.23 -15.04
N GLY A 32 25.86 15.17 -14.41
CA GLY A 32 25.84 15.32 -12.96
C GLY A 32 25.64 13.93 -12.42
N THR A 33 26.66 13.44 -11.71
CA THR A 33 26.58 12.17 -11.03
C THR A 33 25.33 12.29 -10.18
N VAL A 34 24.24 11.62 -10.59
CA VAL A 34 23.07 11.45 -9.75
C VAL A 34 23.66 11.00 -8.43
N ASP A 35 23.55 11.85 -7.40
CA ASP A 35 24.20 11.63 -6.12
C ASP A 35 24.04 10.15 -5.82
N LYS A 36 25.15 9.41 -5.87
CA LYS A 36 25.18 8.03 -5.42
C LYS A 36 24.98 8.14 -3.92
N VAL A 37 23.72 8.27 -3.50
CA VAL A 37 23.33 8.20 -2.12
C VAL A 37 23.50 6.73 -1.76
N SER A 38 24.74 6.33 -1.50
CA SER A 38 25.04 5.15 -0.71
C SER A 38 24.45 5.43 0.67
N GLY A 39 23.24 4.93 0.91
CA GLY A 39 22.64 4.81 2.24
C GLY A 39 22.62 6.09 3.09
N LYS A 40 22.10 7.22 2.58
CA LYS A 40 21.63 8.28 3.49
C LYS A 40 20.19 7.97 3.93
N PRO A 41 19.88 8.14 5.21
CA PRO A 41 18.60 7.74 5.79
C PRO A 41 17.44 8.56 5.22
N CYS A 42 16.68 7.98 4.30
CA CYS A 42 15.51 8.60 3.64
C CYS A 42 14.58 9.30 4.64
N TYR A 43 14.40 8.69 5.81
CA TYR A 43 13.57 9.19 6.90
C TYR A 43 14.04 10.51 7.54
N LYS A 44 15.28 10.95 7.35
CA LYS A 44 15.72 12.26 7.87
C LYS A 44 14.94 13.41 7.23
N CYS A 45 14.61 13.27 5.96
CA CYS A 45 13.75 14.21 5.24
C CYS A 45 12.31 13.70 5.12
N HIS A 46 12.11 12.38 5.00
CA HIS A 46 10.80 11.73 4.87
C HIS A 46 10.33 11.10 6.19
N ALA A 47 10.49 11.83 7.30
CA ALA A 47 10.17 11.34 8.63
C ALA A 47 8.71 10.85 8.74
N SER A 48 7.78 11.53 8.05
CA SER A 48 6.36 11.19 8.03
C SER A 48 6.05 9.76 7.57
N LYS A 49 6.96 9.09 6.86
CA LYS A 49 6.80 7.69 6.46
C LYS A 49 6.96 6.70 7.62
N VAL A 50 7.57 7.11 8.73
CA VAL A 50 7.90 6.20 9.85
C VAL A 50 7.60 6.81 11.23
N THR A 51 6.88 7.93 11.30
CA THR A 51 6.60 8.62 12.58
C THR A 51 5.18 8.45 13.10
N ALA A 52 4.26 7.86 12.33
CA ALA A 52 2.92 7.58 12.85
C ALA A 52 2.96 6.42 13.86
N PRO A 53 2.01 6.34 14.81
CA PRO A 53 2.04 5.36 15.91
C PRO A 53 2.19 3.89 15.49
N PHE A 54 1.60 3.51 14.36
CA PHE A 54 1.65 2.14 13.86
C PHE A 54 2.49 2.08 12.58
N VAL A 55 3.80 1.97 12.74
CA VAL A 55 4.75 1.75 11.63
C VAL A 55 4.66 0.31 11.15
N HIS A 56 4.70 0.12 9.82
CA HIS A 56 4.77 -1.20 9.20
C HIS A 56 6.04 -1.92 9.66
N SER A 57 5.93 -3.16 10.13
CA SER A 57 7.07 -3.91 10.69
C SER A 57 8.19 -4.14 9.68
N GLY A 58 7.87 -4.24 8.39
CA GLY A 58 8.86 -4.30 7.31
C GLY A 58 9.72 -3.02 7.16
N LEU A 59 9.36 -1.95 7.87
CA LEU A 59 10.16 -0.71 7.98
C LEU A 59 10.80 -0.57 9.37
N ALA A 60 10.76 -1.62 10.20
CA ALA A 60 11.54 -1.65 11.44
C ALA A 60 13.02 -1.49 11.09
N GLY A 61 13.70 -0.54 11.74
CA GLY A 61 15.08 -0.15 11.37
C GLY A 61 15.17 0.95 10.31
N LYS A 62 14.03 1.40 9.75
CA LYS A 62 13.95 2.47 8.74
C LYS A 62 14.56 2.06 7.39
N GLU A 63 14.47 0.78 7.07
CA GLU A 63 14.88 0.20 5.80
C GLU A 63 13.81 0.45 4.72
N CYS A 64 14.21 1.03 3.58
CA CYS A 64 13.29 1.35 2.47
C CYS A 64 13.51 0.46 1.24
N THR A 65 14.69 -0.15 1.15
CA THR A 65 15.14 -0.94 0.00
C THR A 65 14.43 -2.29 -0.19
N PRO A 66 13.69 -2.87 0.78
CA PRO A 66 12.85 -4.04 0.48
C PRO A 66 11.77 -3.73 -0.54
N CYS A 67 11.11 -2.56 -0.42
CA CYS A 67 10.01 -2.18 -1.30
C CYS A 67 10.43 -1.19 -2.41
N HIS A 68 11.44 -0.37 -2.17
CA HIS A 68 11.90 0.65 -3.12
C HIS A 68 13.24 0.28 -3.73
N ASN A 69 13.46 0.68 -4.98
CA ASN A 69 14.77 0.59 -5.65
C ASN A 69 15.13 1.92 -6.29
N ALA A 70 16.44 2.16 -6.40
CA ALA A 70 16.95 3.33 -7.08
C ALA A 70 16.78 3.15 -8.60
N THR A 71 15.71 3.67 -9.19
CA THR A 71 15.37 3.47 -10.62
C THR A 71 15.92 4.57 -11.54
N GLY A 72 16.91 5.35 -11.07
CA GLY A 72 17.62 6.32 -11.90
C GLY A 72 16.87 7.64 -12.16
N GLY A 73 15.77 7.91 -11.45
CA GLY A 73 15.14 9.23 -11.42
C GLY A 73 15.97 10.25 -10.62
N ASN A 74 15.64 11.54 -10.70
CA ASN A 74 16.34 12.59 -9.97
C ASN A 74 15.62 12.88 -8.64
N HIS A 75 16.33 12.82 -7.51
CA HIS A 75 15.75 13.09 -6.19
C HIS A 75 15.41 14.57 -5.96
N GLN A 76 16.16 15.48 -6.58
CA GLN A 76 15.96 16.93 -6.52
C GLN A 76 14.82 17.45 -7.42
N SER A 77 14.53 16.84 -8.58
CA SER A 77 13.59 17.41 -9.56
C SER A 77 12.20 16.76 -9.59
N ASN A 78 12.08 15.48 -9.24
CA ASN A 78 10.79 14.78 -9.24
C ASN A 78 10.64 13.73 -8.13
N HIS A 79 11.62 13.60 -7.23
CA HIS A 79 11.67 12.57 -6.17
C HIS A 79 11.50 11.12 -6.67
N LEU A 80 11.64 10.85 -7.97
CA LEU A 80 11.48 9.51 -8.55
C LEU A 80 12.77 8.66 -8.46
N LEU A 81 13.78 9.14 -7.72
CA LEU A 81 15.00 8.36 -7.50
C LEU A 81 14.69 7.01 -6.82
N TYR A 82 13.71 6.95 -5.91
CA TYR A 82 13.32 5.73 -5.17
C TYR A 82 11.86 5.34 -5.45
N ALA A 83 11.60 4.79 -6.62
CA ALA A 83 10.29 4.23 -6.95
C ALA A 83 10.04 2.90 -6.20
N VAL A 84 8.76 2.53 -6.08
CA VAL A 84 8.40 1.18 -5.63
C VAL A 84 8.84 0.18 -6.71
N LYS A 85 9.52 -0.90 -6.31
CA LYS A 85 10.09 -1.94 -7.20
C LYS A 85 9.04 -2.54 -8.13
N ASP A 86 7.86 -2.80 -7.58
CA ASP A 86 6.72 -3.36 -8.28
C ASP A 86 5.48 -2.57 -7.85
N LYS A 87 4.80 -1.95 -8.82
CA LYS A 87 3.58 -1.18 -8.58
C LYS A 87 2.35 -2.09 -8.40
N SER A 88 2.48 -3.38 -8.68
CA SER A 88 1.46 -4.37 -8.37
C SER A 88 1.56 -4.82 -6.91
N SER A 89 0.48 -5.36 -6.38
CA SER A 89 0.47 -5.88 -5.01
C SER A 89 1.25 -7.18 -4.83
N LYS A 90 1.93 -7.67 -5.88
CA LYS A 90 2.90 -8.76 -5.76
C LYS A 90 3.97 -8.44 -4.73
N ILE A 91 4.37 -7.18 -4.59
CA ILE A 91 5.34 -6.74 -3.58
C ILE A 91 4.87 -7.02 -2.15
N CYS A 92 3.57 -6.94 -1.89
CA CYS A 92 3.00 -7.28 -0.59
C CYS A 92 3.14 -8.79 -0.33
N TYR A 93 2.96 -9.60 -1.36
CA TYR A 93 3.03 -11.06 -1.28
C TYR A 93 4.45 -11.63 -1.23
N GLU A 94 5.49 -10.80 -1.43
CA GLU A 94 6.87 -11.22 -1.17
C GLU A 94 7.10 -11.56 0.31
N CYS A 95 6.26 -11.04 1.21
CA CYS A 95 6.30 -11.32 2.65
C CYS A 95 4.95 -11.78 3.24
N HIS A 96 3.82 -11.32 2.70
CA HIS A 96 2.50 -11.68 3.20
C HIS A 96 1.89 -12.83 2.41
N GLU A 97 1.25 -13.77 3.10
CA GLU A 97 0.56 -14.88 2.43
C GLU A 97 -0.65 -14.38 1.65
N ASN A 98 -0.79 -14.82 0.39
CA ASN A 98 -1.97 -14.53 -0.40
C ASN A 98 -3.16 -15.40 0.07
N GLN A 99 -4.21 -14.77 0.58
CA GLN A 99 -5.40 -15.44 1.12
C GLN A 99 -6.50 -15.70 0.07
N SER A 100 -6.21 -15.48 -1.22
CA SER A 100 -7.19 -15.59 -2.33
C SER A 100 -7.69 -17.01 -2.63
N SER A 101 -7.15 -18.04 -1.95
CA SER A 101 -7.52 -19.44 -2.15
C SER A 101 -8.60 -19.95 -1.19
N LYS A 102 -9.09 -19.13 -0.26
CA LYS A 102 -10.14 -19.55 0.70
C LYS A 102 -11.53 -19.58 0.06
N LYS A 103 -12.47 -20.23 0.76
CA LYS A 103 -13.86 -20.43 0.32
C LYS A 103 -14.60 -19.12 -0.02
N SER A 104 -14.40 -18.08 0.78
CA SER A 104 -14.96 -16.75 0.54
C SER A 104 -13.82 -15.75 0.58
N VAL A 105 -13.64 -15.00 -0.50
CA VAL A 105 -12.58 -13.99 -0.63
C VAL A 105 -13.22 -12.63 -0.83
N HIS A 106 -12.71 -11.62 -0.14
CA HIS A 106 -13.21 -10.26 -0.27
C HIS A 106 -12.73 -9.67 -1.61
N PRO A 107 -13.59 -8.98 -2.39
CA PRO A 107 -13.22 -8.51 -3.73
C PRO A 107 -11.90 -7.73 -3.83
N PRO A 108 -11.58 -6.79 -2.91
CA PRO A 108 -10.30 -6.09 -2.93
C PRO A 108 -9.07 -7.03 -2.89
N ILE A 109 -9.18 -8.21 -2.27
CA ILE A 109 -8.09 -9.20 -2.27
C ILE A 109 -7.98 -9.90 -3.63
N MET A 110 -9.10 -10.22 -4.27
CA MET A 110 -9.09 -10.80 -5.62
C MET A 110 -8.54 -9.81 -6.66
N GLU A 111 -8.87 -8.54 -6.49
CA GLU A 111 -8.41 -7.43 -7.32
C GLU A 111 -6.97 -7.00 -7.01
N ASN A 112 -6.35 -7.60 -5.98
CA ASN A 112 -5.03 -7.23 -5.51
C ASN A 112 -4.93 -5.75 -5.12
N ASP A 113 -5.95 -5.18 -4.49
CA ASP A 113 -5.94 -3.82 -3.97
C ASP A 113 -5.70 -3.81 -2.45
N CYS A 114 -4.44 -3.98 -2.06
CA CYS A 114 -4.05 -3.90 -0.65
C CYS A 114 -4.12 -2.46 -0.13
N LEU A 115 -3.87 -1.48 -1.00
CA LEU A 115 -3.69 -0.08 -0.63
C LEU A 115 -5.01 0.68 -0.48
N GLY A 116 -6.12 0.14 -1.00
CA GLY A 116 -7.46 0.65 -0.73
C GLY A 116 -7.82 0.67 0.77
N CYS A 117 -7.21 -0.23 1.56
CA CYS A 117 -7.41 -0.27 3.02
C CYS A 117 -6.14 0.01 3.82
N HIS A 118 -4.96 -0.38 3.33
CA HIS A 118 -3.70 -0.30 4.08
C HIS A 118 -2.77 0.84 3.63
N ALA A 119 -2.15 1.50 4.61
CA ALA A 119 -1.06 2.44 4.47
C ALA A 119 0.29 1.72 4.71
N PRO A 120 1.05 1.37 3.66
CA PRO A 120 2.17 0.41 3.74
C PRO A 120 3.39 0.94 4.50
N HIS A 121 3.36 2.20 4.92
CA HIS A 121 4.46 2.84 5.64
C HIS A 121 4.18 2.91 7.14
N ALA A 122 3.25 3.80 7.52
CA ALA A 122 2.83 3.98 8.90
C ALA A 122 1.42 4.55 8.91
N SER A 123 0.67 4.30 9.98
CA SER A 123 -0.67 4.85 10.17
C SER A 123 -0.92 5.27 11.62
N ASN A 124 -1.90 6.15 11.79
CA ASN A 124 -2.54 6.45 13.08
C ASN A 124 -3.46 5.32 13.55
N PHE A 125 -3.75 4.34 12.69
CA PHE A 125 -4.66 3.24 12.96
C PHE A 125 -3.91 1.90 12.96
N LYS A 126 -4.25 1.04 13.92
CA LYS A 126 -3.66 -0.30 14.08
C LYS A 126 -3.82 -1.10 12.78
N TYR A 127 -2.88 -2.01 12.52
CA TYR A 127 -2.82 -2.81 11.28
C TYR A 127 -2.55 -1.97 10.03
N GLN A 128 -1.94 -0.78 10.21
CA GLN A 128 -1.59 0.09 9.11
C GLN A 128 -2.83 0.47 8.27
N LEU A 129 -3.99 0.69 8.88
CA LEU A 129 -5.20 1.02 8.13
C LEU A 129 -5.22 2.49 7.71
N GLY A 130 -5.82 2.83 6.57
CA GLY A 130 -5.95 4.23 6.13
C GLY A 130 -6.90 5.05 7.02
N HIS A 131 -7.94 4.42 7.54
CA HIS A 131 -8.98 5.03 8.39
C HIS A 131 -9.39 4.08 9.53
N PRO A 132 -10.19 4.54 10.51
CA PRO A 132 -10.81 3.64 11.47
C PRO A 132 -11.62 2.54 10.76
N VAL A 133 -11.58 1.31 11.27
CA VAL A 133 -12.23 0.13 10.65
C VAL A 133 -13.67 0.42 10.20
N LYS A 134 -14.50 0.97 11.08
CA LYS A 134 -15.91 1.26 10.77
C LYS A 134 -16.05 2.25 9.60
N GLN A 135 -15.14 3.22 9.49
CA GLN A 135 -15.14 4.17 8.38
C GLN A 135 -14.77 3.47 7.07
N LEU A 136 -13.68 2.68 7.05
CA LEU A 136 -13.26 1.92 5.85
C LEU A 136 -14.40 1.05 5.31
N CYS A 137 -15.11 0.34 6.18
CA CYS A 137 -16.23 -0.50 5.75
C CYS A 137 -17.26 0.31 4.96
N PHE A 138 -17.57 1.53 5.41
CA PHE A 138 -18.61 2.37 4.81
C PHE A 138 -18.11 3.27 3.68
N GLU A 139 -16.86 3.11 3.23
CA GLU A 139 -16.40 3.70 1.97
C GLU A 139 -17.00 2.95 0.76
N CYS A 140 -17.30 1.65 0.92
CA CYS A 140 -17.93 0.83 -0.11
C CYS A 140 -19.28 0.23 0.30
N HIS A 141 -19.44 -0.15 1.57
CA HIS A 141 -20.70 -0.74 2.04
C HIS A 141 -21.67 0.36 2.47
N GLU A 142 -22.95 0.19 2.14
CA GLU A 142 -23.96 1.15 2.58
C GLU A 142 -24.15 1.10 4.10
N ARG A 143 -24.30 2.27 4.72
CA ARG A 143 -24.65 2.38 6.15
C ARG A 143 -26.01 1.75 6.47
N SER A 144 -26.92 1.75 5.50
CA SER A 144 -28.26 1.15 5.57
C SER A 144 -28.21 -0.30 6.07
N LEU A 145 -27.13 -1.04 5.76
CA LEU A 145 -26.90 -2.41 6.21
C LEU A 145 -27.05 -2.57 7.73
N VAL A 146 -26.64 -1.56 8.52
CA VAL A 146 -26.70 -1.62 9.98
C VAL A 146 -27.64 -0.60 10.58
N THR A 147 -28.11 0.41 9.84
CA THR A 147 -28.99 1.46 10.39
C THR A 147 -30.47 1.18 10.19
N GLU A 148 -30.86 0.46 9.14
CA GLU A 148 -32.27 0.12 8.89
C GLU A 148 -32.67 -1.09 9.72
N LYS A 149 -33.78 -0.99 10.47
CA LYS A 149 -34.32 -2.12 11.26
C LYS A 149 -34.88 -3.23 10.40
N GLU A 150 -35.40 -2.88 9.23
CA GLU A 150 -36.03 -3.79 8.28
C GLU A 150 -35.34 -3.65 6.92
N THR A 151 -35.24 -4.73 6.15
CA THR A 151 -34.58 -4.70 4.84
C THR A 151 -35.09 -5.83 3.94
N GLN A 152 -35.03 -5.61 2.63
CA GLN A 152 -35.13 -6.66 1.61
C GLN A 152 -33.85 -6.75 0.76
N LYS A 153 -32.90 -5.84 0.99
CA LYS A 153 -31.71 -5.63 0.15
C LYS A 153 -30.56 -6.56 0.52
N ASN A 154 -30.54 -7.08 1.74
CA ASN A 154 -29.48 -7.97 2.20
C ASN A 154 -30.01 -9.37 2.55
N GLY A 155 -29.09 -10.34 2.56
CA GLY A 155 -29.40 -11.76 2.78
C GLY A 155 -29.33 -12.21 4.24
N PHE A 156 -29.02 -11.32 5.19
CA PHE A 156 -28.95 -11.61 6.62
C PHE A 156 -30.12 -10.93 7.34
N ARG A 157 -31.31 -11.51 7.13
CA ARG A 157 -32.61 -11.00 7.59
C ARG A 157 -33.56 -12.15 7.90
N ASP A 158 -34.42 -11.98 8.90
CA ASP A 158 -35.50 -12.91 9.23
C ASP A 158 -36.85 -12.25 8.92
N GLY A 159 -37.58 -12.78 7.94
CA GLY A 159 -38.63 -12.03 7.26
C GLY A 159 -38.07 -10.68 6.77
N THR A 160 -38.67 -9.57 7.19
CA THR A 160 -38.16 -8.23 6.89
C THR A 160 -37.08 -7.77 7.88
N SER A 161 -36.94 -8.38 9.06
CA SER A 161 -36.09 -7.87 10.14
C SER A 161 -34.61 -8.00 9.80
N ASN A 162 -33.90 -6.88 9.81
CA ASN A 162 -32.50 -6.80 9.42
C ASN A 162 -31.59 -7.26 10.58
N LEU A 163 -31.02 -8.46 10.45
CA LEU A 163 -30.20 -9.03 11.51
C LEU A 163 -28.87 -8.29 11.68
N HIS A 164 -28.33 -7.63 10.65
CA HIS A 164 -27.15 -6.77 10.82
C HIS A 164 -27.43 -5.58 11.75
N ASN A 165 -28.63 -4.99 11.70
CA ASN A 165 -29.00 -3.91 12.61
C ASN A 165 -29.09 -4.41 14.06
N LEU A 166 -29.68 -5.58 14.29
CA LEU A 166 -29.78 -6.17 15.63
C LEU A 166 -28.42 -6.43 16.27
N HIS A 167 -27.42 -6.84 15.48
CA HIS A 167 -26.09 -7.13 15.99
C HIS A 167 -25.20 -5.89 16.06
N SER A 168 -25.18 -5.05 15.01
CA SER A 168 -24.17 -3.99 14.84
C SER A 168 -24.73 -2.57 14.88
N GLY A 169 -26.04 -2.42 14.69
CA GLY A 169 -26.75 -1.14 14.63
C GLY A 169 -27.24 -0.60 15.97
N VAL A 170 -27.25 -1.44 17.00
CA VAL A 170 -27.71 -1.10 18.35
C VAL A 170 -26.62 -0.39 19.17
N LYS A 171 -27.02 0.24 20.29
CA LYS A 171 -26.06 0.80 21.26
C LYS A 171 -25.17 -0.34 21.77
N ASN A 172 -23.85 -0.14 21.70
CA ASN A 172 -22.85 -1.17 21.99
C ASN A 172 -22.95 -2.41 21.10
N GLY A 173 -23.39 -2.24 19.85
CA GLY A 173 -23.43 -3.31 18.86
C GLY A 173 -22.06 -3.95 18.60
N ILE A 174 -22.12 -5.20 18.15
CA ILE A 174 -20.98 -6.04 17.83
C ILE A 174 -20.20 -5.43 16.64
N PRO A 175 -18.87 -5.25 16.77
CA PRO A 175 -18.04 -4.80 15.66
C PRO A 175 -18.07 -5.77 14.47
N CYS A 176 -17.99 -5.24 13.24
CA CYS A 176 -18.02 -6.05 12.01
C CYS A 176 -16.95 -7.16 12.03
N LEU A 177 -15.74 -6.84 12.51
CA LEU A 177 -14.62 -7.77 12.59
C LEU A 177 -14.77 -8.84 13.66
N THR A 178 -15.80 -8.80 14.51
CA THR A 178 -16.11 -9.95 15.37
C THR A 178 -16.60 -11.12 14.52
N CYS A 179 -17.36 -10.84 13.46
CA CYS A 179 -17.97 -11.87 12.62
C CYS A 179 -17.31 -12.03 11.24
N HIS A 180 -16.74 -10.97 10.66
CA HIS A 180 -16.22 -11.01 9.28
C HIS A 180 -14.70 -10.96 9.22
N ASP A 181 -14.04 -11.91 8.55
CA ASP A 181 -12.66 -11.80 8.08
C ASP A 181 -12.63 -11.02 6.76
N VAL A 182 -12.10 -9.80 6.80
CA VAL A 182 -12.15 -8.85 5.66
C VAL A 182 -11.19 -9.20 4.53
N HIS A 183 -10.28 -10.16 4.73
CA HIS A 183 -9.47 -10.66 3.62
C HIS A 183 -10.18 -11.83 2.97
N ALA A 184 -10.32 -12.92 3.74
CA ALA A 184 -10.94 -14.13 3.26
C ALA A 184 -11.25 -15.07 4.41
N SER A 185 -12.34 -15.83 4.29
CA SER A 185 -12.77 -16.81 5.29
C SER A 185 -12.98 -18.21 4.70
N ALA A 186 -12.85 -19.21 5.58
CA ALA A 186 -13.23 -20.59 5.31
C ALA A 186 -14.75 -20.80 5.23
N GLN A 187 -15.57 -19.84 5.68
CA GLN A 187 -17.04 -19.88 5.59
C GLN A 187 -17.57 -18.86 4.59
N LEU A 188 -18.82 -19.03 4.18
CA LEU A 188 -19.52 -18.11 3.28
C LEU A 188 -19.66 -16.72 3.92
N HIS A 189 -19.87 -15.71 3.07
CA HIS A 189 -20.10 -14.32 3.48
C HIS A 189 -18.98 -13.73 4.36
N LEU A 190 -17.74 -14.20 4.14
CA LEU A 190 -16.57 -13.81 4.92
C LEU A 190 -16.69 -14.07 6.43
N ILE A 191 -17.59 -14.95 6.87
CA ILE A 191 -17.82 -15.22 8.29
C ILE A 191 -16.63 -15.97 8.87
N ARG A 192 -15.89 -15.40 9.82
CA ARG A 192 -14.72 -16.04 10.42
C ARG A 192 -15.15 -17.15 11.38
N PRO A 193 -14.46 -18.31 11.40
CA PRO A 193 -14.80 -19.39 12.33
C PRO A 193 -14.53 -19.04 13.80
N LYS A 194 -13.58 -18.13 14.03
CA LYS A 194 -13.22 -17.62 15.36
C LYS A 194 -13.02 -16.12 15.29
N GLY A 195 -13.73 -15.38 16.12
CA GLY A 195 -13.63 -13.95 16.31
C GLY A 195 -13.41 -13.58 17.77
N THR A 196 -13.58 -12.29 18.08
CA THR A 196 -13.56 -11.80 19.46
C THR A 196 -14.59 -10.69 19.65
N ASN A 197 -15.24 -10.67 20.81
CA ASN A 197 -16.13 -9.58 21.24
C ASN A 197 -15.37 -8.51 22.07
N GLY A 198 -14.04 -8.56 22.08
CA GLY A 198 -13.17 -7.65 22.85
C GLY A 198 -12.76 -8.19 24.22
N LYS A 199 -13.34 -9.30 24.69
CA LYS A 199 -12.94 -9.96 25.96
C LYS A 199 -12.74 -11.46 25.79
N GLU A 200 -13.59 -12.08 24.98
CA GLU A 200 -13.66 -13.53 24.83
C GLU A 200 -13.52 -13.94 23.36
N ALA A 201 -13.07 -15.17 23.15
CA ALA A 201 -13.09 -15.80 21.84
C ALA A 201 -14.54 -16.19 21.50
N VAL A 202 -14.99 -15.81 20.31
CA VAL A 202 -16.31 -16.18 19.80
C VAL A 202 -16.12 -17.21 18.69
N THR A 203 -16.63 -18.41 18.87
CA THR A 203 -16.70 -19.40 17.79
C THR A 203 -17.98 -19.15 17.00
N ILE A 204 -17.88 -19.13 15.68
CA ILE A 204 -19.02 -18.86 14.79
C ILE A 204 -19.06 -19.93 13.72
N THR A 205 -20.15 -20.69 13.65
CA THR A 205 -20.40 -21.59 12.52
C THR A 205 -21.67 -21.16 11.79
N TYR A 206 -21.52 -20.81 10.52
CA TYR A 206 -22.60 -20.50 9.60
C TYR A 206 -22.93 -21.71 8.73
N THR A 207 -24.21 -22.06 8.67
CA THR A 207 -24.74 -23.09 7.77
C THR A 207 -25.81 -22.47 6.90
N ALA A 208 -25.59 -22.43 5.59
CA ALA A 208 -26.60 -21.95 4.64
C ALA A 208 -27.78 -22.92 4.58
N THR A 209 -29.00 -22.38 4.44
CA THR A 209 -30.21 -23.15 4.15
C THR A 209 -30.82 -22.66 2.83
N SER A 210 -31.80 -23.39 2.30
CA SER A 210 -32.48 -23.00 1.05
C SER A 210 -33.23 -21.66 1.17
N LYS A 211 -33.66 -21.29 2.38
CA LYS A 211 -34.45 -20.07 2.64
C LYS A 211 -33.70 -18.98 3.39
N GLY A 212 -32.56 -19.29 3.99
CA GLY A 212 -31.88 -18.40 4.93
C GLY A 212 -30.52 -18.93 5.33
N GLY A 213 -30.33 -19.08 6.63
CA GLY A 213 -29.13 -19.67 7.22
C GLY A 213 -29.31 -19.91 8.72
N ASN A 214 -28.37 -20.64 9.29
CA ASN A 214 -28.26 -20.84 10.73
C ASN A 214 -26.89 -20.36 11.20
N CYS A 215 -26.87 -19.71 12.36
CA CYS A 215 -25.64 -19.29 13.03
C CYS A 215 -25.58 -19.95 14.41
N THR A 216 -24.50 -20.66 14.67
CA THR A 216 -24.12 -21.05 16.03
C THR A 216 -23.02 -20.13 16.49
N VAL A 217 -23.23 -19.48 17.63
CA VAL A 217 -22.25 -18.59 18.26
C VAL A 217 -22.12 -18.93 19.74
N SER A 218 -21.03 -18.54 20.37
CA SER A 218 -20.85 -18.75 21.82
C SER A 218 -21.70 -17.83 22.70
N CYS A 219 -22.37 -16.83 22.13
CA CYS A 219 -23.14 -15.83 22.89
C CYS A 219 -24.62 -16.18 23.09
N HIS A 220 -25.22 -16.95 22.18
CA HIS A 220 -26.62 -17.39 22.24
C HIS A 220 -26.74 -18.76 21.57
N ASP A 221 -27.80 -19.51 21.90
CA ASP A 221 -28.08 -20.80 21.29
C ASP A 221 -28.17 -20.71 19.77
N ALA A 222 -28.03 -21.84 19.08
CA ALA A 222 -28.15 -21.89 17.62
C ALA A 222 -29.46 -21.21 17.16
N LEU A 223 -29.36 -20.14 16.37
CA LEU A 223 -30.51 -19.46 15.80
C LEU A 223 -30.50 -19.57 14.27
N GLY A 224 -31.66 -19.93 13.73
CA GLY A 224 -31.96 -19.90 12.31
C GLY A 224 -32.70 -18.64 11.91
N TYR A 225 -32.66 -18.33 10.63
CA TYR A 225 -33.50 -17.28 10.04
C TYR A 225 -34.00 -17.72 8.67
N GLU A 226 -35.17 -17.25 8.27
CA GLU A 226 -35.74 -17.43 6.94
C GLU A 226 -36.02 -16.08 6.28
N ARG A 227 -35.70 -15.91 5.00
CA ARG A 227 -35.90 -14.64 4.30
C ARG A 227 -37.35 -14.44 3.83
N LYS A 228 -38.25 -15.39 4.01
CA LYS A 228 -39.63 -15.37 3.51
C LYS A 228 -40.60 -15.66 4.63
#